data_AF-A0A9D7FY90-F1
#
_entry.id   AF-A0A9D7FY90-F1
#
_cell.length_a   1.000
_cell.length_b   1.000
_cell.length_c   1.000
_cell.angle_alpha   90.00
_cell.angle_beta   90.00
_cell.angle_gamma   90.00
#
_symmetry.space_group_name_H-M   'P 1'
#
loop_
_entity.id
_entity.type
_entity.pdbx_description
1 polymer ?
#
loop_
_entity_poly.entity_id
_entity_poly.type
_entity_poly.pdbx_seq_one_letter_code
_entity_poly.pdbx_strand_id
1 'polypeptide(L)'
;MYRIIAFTIGFSALLIAGCGGGTNPEESTTAGSSPAVGVVAWPPVSTAAPTPPPEFVAAKKKAMVSPLRALPSSTNDQFFDWVEQMFPSFFPTHQTTVTTGAWAFRAYGSTAIGVNEGIVYVFGGAFGKTLVEVGAMAQFDSSPLTQATGFLASYDASWSTAVPSSGAAFNAFNDGCFLDSGYTKPVSIASFDEDLTRSTEANKYRIGATRTAVQVLADRTSNNGDGSTRRELDIQYQIKYADGTTDTDAKQTLIWGSSFGSTVASGTVCATPTASQGWRVFGNREVVDASVRSVNQRNERYSLATGAPLTSAVDYSKYVQFRVSDPSNFVKYVVVTGPGLPSSGLKMVSVRLLRDDPLFAGKRGNYVDWRDTDSFRLCRADASGTNLAANAADCVTHGGSGNMYGAYNKTPAALDSAFDTLGFVAGGSYRIAVYNDDGWKSINGQASRTPIATHTKTLSALPYSAVVLGGTGVTTDLFPRVSTSLTPVQIASVIRSKGSATQALTWTALGAMPDASKFGWGDLYTFISGRSTATTSTWPQSRTFVLVYPSAGAMGAPSYTIPAAPSALVTPTYSESSLELVNRNGGRIHSMMTYE
;
A
#
# COMPACT_ATOMS: atom_id res chain seq x y z
N MET A 1 -29.02 -26.79 38.75
CA MET A 1 -28.37 -28.08 39.11
C MET A 1 -26.91 -27.98 38.67
N TYR A 2 -26.01 -27.48 39.53
CA TYR A 2 -25.01 -28.22 40.35
C TYR A 2 -23.96 -28.93 39.47
N ARG A 3 -22.62 -28.75 39.53
CA ARG A 3 -21.59 -28.30 40.51
C ARG A 3 -20.33 -27.82 39.72
N ILE A 4 -19.65 -26.70 39.97
CA ILE A 4 -18.55 -26.41 40.94
C ILE A 4 -17.59 -27.57 41.24
N ILE A 5 -16.31 -27.47 40.84
CA ILE A 5 -15.12 -27.78 41.69
C ILE A 5 -13.98 -26.82 41.32
N ALA A 6 -13.59 -25.99 42.27
CA ALA A 6 -12.27 -25.37 42.39
C ALA A 6 -11.47 -26.16 43.44
N PHE A 7 -10.14 -26.21 43.32
CA PHE A 7 -9.25 -26.62 44.41
C PHE A 7 -7.97 -25.78 44.41
N THR A 8 -7.53 -25.46 45.61
CA THR A 8 -6.50 -24.47 45.95
C THR A 8 -5.49 -25.11 46.94
N ILE A 9 -4.26 -24.58 46.98
CA ILE A 9 -3.26 -24.52 48.09
C ILE A 9 -2.29 -25.71 48.33
N GLY A 10 -1.00 -25.36 48.50
CA GLY A 10 -0.01 -26.07 49.35
C GLY A 10 1.46 -25.78 48.95
N PHE A 11 2.07 -24.64 49.32
CA PHE A 11 3.03 -24.44 50.44
C PHE A 11 4.15 -25.49 50.62
N SER A 12 5.43 -25.06 50.53
CA SER A 12 6.46 -25.23 51.59
C SER A 12 7.81 -24.63 51.19
N ALA A 13 8.39 -23.89 52.14
CA ALA A 13 9.74 -23.32 52.14
C ALA A 13 10.73 -24.25 52.86
N LEU A 14 12.04 -24.10 52.60
CA LEU A 14 13.09 -24.50 53.55
C LEU A 14 14.34 -23.60 53.43
N LEU A 15 14.72 -23.04 54.58
CA LEU A 15 15.90 -22.25 54.94
C LEU A 15 16.94 -23.15 55.61
N ILE A 16 18.25 -22.99 55.33
CA ILE A 16 19.44 -23.18 56.23
C ILE A 16 20.60 -22.41 55.52
N ALA A 17 21.22 -21.31 55.96
CA ALA A 17 21.92 -20.88 57.21
C ALA A 17 23.29 -21.56 57.46
N GLY A 18 24.39 -20.80 57.37
CA GLY A 18 25.73 -21.22 57.77
C GLY A 18 26.66 -20.05 58.05
N CYS A 19 26.87 -19.74 59.34
CA CYS A 19 27.82 -18.78 59.91
C CYS A 19 29.10 -19.47 60.39
N GLY A 20 30.22 -18.72 60.44
CA GLY A 20 31.40 -18.96 61.28
C GLY A 20 32.69 -18.47 60.60
N GLY A 21 33.57 -17.61 61.15
CA GLY A 21 33.67 -16.97 62.46
C GLY A 21 34.97 -17.34 63.21
N GLY A 22 35.99 -16.45 63.19
CA GLY A 22 37.19 -16.44 64.06
C GLY A 22 38.44 -17.15 63.47
N THR A 23 39.69 -16.68 63.59
CA THR A 23 40.38 -15.80 64.58
C THR A 23 41.72 -15.25 64.02
N ASN A 24 42.15 -14.04 64.44
CA ASN A 24 43.51 -13.49 64.27
C ASN A 24 44.55 -14.23 65.16
N PRO A 25 45.87 -14.10 64.89
CA PRO A 25 46.67 -13.03 65.53
C PRO A 25 47.73 -12.34 64.63
N GLU A 26 48.30 -11.27 65.20
CA GLU A 26 49.42 -10.37 64.80
C GLU A 26 50.66 -11.12 64.21
N GLU A 27 51.64 -10.58 63.47
CA GLU A 27 52.32 -9.27 63.50
C GLU A 27 53.28 -9.14 62.27
N SER A 28 53.76 -7.92 62.00
CA SER A 28 55.07 -7.58 61.37
C SER A 28 55.22 -7.39 59.84
N THR A 29 55.20 -6.10 59.47
CA THR A 29 56.00 -5.34 58.47
C THR A 29 56.75 -6.03 57.31
N THR A 30 56.48 -5.58 56.08
CA THR A 30 57.51 -4.98 55.19
C THR A 30 56.87 -4.27 53.99
N ALA A 31 57.40 -3.10 53.66
CA ALA A 31 56.99 -2.24 52.55
C ALA A 31 57.42 -2.82 51.19
N GLY A 32 56.54 -2.73 50.19
CA GLY A 32 56.84 -3.10 48.80
C GLY A 32 55.93 -2.33 47.84
N SER A 33 56.53 -1.45 47.06
CA SER A 33 55.96 -0.49 46.10
C SER A 33 55.02 -1.08 45.04
N SER A 34 53.85 -0.45 44.83
CA SER A 34 53.01 -0.61 43.63
C SER A 34 53.51 0.28 42.47
N PRO A 35 53.50 -0.21 41.21
CA PRO A 35 53.79 0.62 40.05
C PRO A 35 52.59 1.49 39.68
N ALA A 36 52.87 2.73 39.29
CA ALA A 36 51.90 3.71 38.84
C ALA A 36 51.21 3.29 37.54
N VAL A 37 49.87 3.37 37.52
CA VAL A 37 49.06 3.31 36.29
C VAL A 37 49.21 4.65 35.57
N GLY A 38 49.87 4.63 34.41
CA GLY A 38 50.05 5.80 33.56
C GLY A 38 48.73 6.25 32.93
N VAL A 39 48.37 7.52 33.13
CA VAL A 39 47.29 8.20 32.42
C VAL A 39 47.72 8.38 30.96
N VAL A 40 47.06 7.70 30.03
CA VAL A 40 47.24 7.93 28.59
C VAL A 40 46.38 9.11 28.18
N ALA A 41 47.02 10.23 27.83
CA ALA A 41 46.36 11.40 27.26
C ALA A 41 46.01 11.16 25.79
N TRP A 42 44.79 11.55 25.38
CA TRP A 42 44.28 11.41 24.02
C TRP A 42 44.82 12.51 23.09
N PRO A 43 45.23 12.19 21.85
CA PRO A 43 45.60 13.20 20.85
C PRO A 43 44.36 13.84 20.20
N PRO A 44 44.48 15.09 19.70
CA PRO A 44 43.40 15.77 18.96
C PRO A 44 43.11 15.10 17.60
N VAL A 45 41.84 15.17 17.18
CA VAL A 45 41.29 14.56 15.95
C VAL A 45 41.89 15.21 14.70
N SER A 46 42.42 14.40 13.79
CA SER A 46 42.82 14.80 12.43
C SER A 46 41.70 14.49 11.44
N THR A 47 41.39 15.42 10.52
CA THR A 47 40.24 15.40 9.59
C THR A 47 40.49 14.65 8.27
N ALA A 48 41.56 13.86 8.14
CA ALA A 48 41.81 13.08 6.93
C ALA A 48 41.49 11.59 7.19
N ALA A 49 40.43 11.08 6.56
CA ALA A 49 40.00 9.68 6.68
C ALA A 49 40.92 8.74 5.85
N PRO A 50 41.69 7.83 6.48
CA PRO A 50 42.36 6.76 5.75
C PRO A 50 41.37 5.68 5.33
N THR A 51 41.57 5.11 4.15
CA THR A 51 40.80 3.97 3.63
C THR A 51 40.99 2.74 4.54
N PRO A 52 39.91 2.06 4.98
CA PRO A 52 40.04 0.96 5.91
C PRO A 52 40.64 -0.30 5.25
N PRO A 53 41.38 -1.14 6.00
CA PRO A 53 42.03 -2.33 5.49
C PRO A 53 41.03 -3.38 4.95
N PRO A 54 41.44 -4.27 4.01
CA PRO A 54 40.56 -5.24 3.36
C PRO A 54 39.85 -6.21 4.31
N GLU A 55 40.49 -6.57 5.43
CA GLU A 55 39.88 -7.38 6.49
C GLU A 55 38.67 -6.69 7.15
N PHE A 56 38.67 -5.35 7.16
CA PHE A 56 37.56 -4.54 7.64
C PHE A 56 36.37 -4.56 6.68
N VAL A 57 36.62 -4.55 5.37
CA VAL A 57 35.58 -4.70 4.34
C VAL A 57 34.95 -6.10 4.42
N ALA A 58 35.76 -7.12 4.75
CA ALA A 58 35.29 -8.48 5.00
C ALA A 58 34.49 -8.59 6.32
N ALA A 59 34.91 -7.94 7.41
CA ALA A 59 34.16 -7.88 8.67
C ALA A 59 32.85 -7.09 8.53
N LYS A 60 32.83 -6.00 7.75
CA LYS A 60 31.62 -5.24 7.38
C LYS A 60 30.62 -6.11 6.60
N LYS A 61 31.10 -7.02 5.75
CA LYS A 61 30.28 -8.02 5.05
C LYS A 61 29.86 -9.21 5.93
N LYS A 62 30.66 -9.61 6.93
CA LYS A 62 30.37 -10.77 7.80
C LYS A 62 29.44 -10.41 8.98
N ALA A 63 29.54 -9.19 9.52
CA ALA A 63 28.68 -8.68 10.58
C ALA A 63 27.23 -8.42 10.11
N MET A 64 27.02 -8.24 8.80
CA MET A 64 25.69 -8.15 8.19
C MET A 64 25.00 -9.52 7.98
N VAL A 65 25.67 -10.66 8.29
CA VAL A 65 25.25 -12.00 7.82
C VAL A 65 25.01 -13.04 8.94
N SER A 66 25.01 -12.68 10.23
CA SER A 66 24.70 -13.62 11.33
C SER A 66 23.53 -13.18 12.21
N PRO A 67 22.65 -14.12 12.62
CA PRO A 67 21.43 -13.82 13.34
C PRO A 67 21.77 -13.63 14.82
N LEU A 68 21.92 -12.39 15.27
CA LEU A 68 22.22 -12.15 16.66
C LEU A 68 21.30 -11.10 17.27
N ARG A 69 20.95 -11.46 18.51
CA ARG A 69 20.03 -10.86 19.48
C ARG A 69 19.91 -9.34 19.38
N ALA A 70 18.67 -8.87 19.40
CA ALA A 70 18.33 -7.46 19.42
C ALA A 70 19.00 -6.72 20.59
N LEU A 71 19.44 -5.48 20.37
CA LEU A 71 19.90 -4.56 21.42
C LEU A 71 18.78 -4.34 22.46
N PRO A 72 19.08 -4.36 23.78
CA PRO A 72 18.04 -4.19 24.79
C PRO A 72 17.45 -2.77 24.93
N SER A 73 18.15 -1.67 24.62
CA SER A 73 17.64 -0.28 24.60
C SER A 73 18.75 0.75 24.23
N SER A 74 18.42 2.05 24.26
CA SER A 74 19.17 3.20 23.71
C SER A 74 20.33 3.77 24.57
N THR A 75 20.80 3.05 25.58
CA THR A 75 21.89 3.54 26.47
C THR A 75 23.27 3.09 25.98
N ASN A 76 24.29 3.93 26.14
CA ASN A 76 25.68 3.60 25.77
C ASN A 76 26.18 2.29 26.42
N ASP A 77 25.80 2.01 27.67
CA ASP A 77 26.20 0.79 28.39
C ASP A 77 25.70 -0.48 27.71
N GLN A 78 24.40 -0.51 27.39
CA GLN A 78 23.81 -1.67 26.72
C GLN A 78 24.33 -1.85 25.29
N PHE A 79 24.66 -0.76 24.60
CA PHE A 79 25.36 -0.82 23.32
C PHE A 79 26.73 -1.50 23.47
N PHE A 80 27.52 -1.09 24.46
CA PHE A 80 28.82 -1.71 24.71
C PHE A 80 28.71 -3.17 25.16
N ASP A 81 27.75 -3.51 26.03
CA ASP A 81 27.50 -4.90 26.46
C ASP A 81 27.14 -5.80 25.27
N TRP A 82 26.37 -5.28 24.31
CA TRP A 82 26.05 -5.98 23.07
C TRP A 82 27.29 -6.16 22.20
N VAL A 83 28.10 -5.11 22.02
CA VAL A 83 29.35 -5.18 21.24
C VAL A 83 30.31 -6.22 21.82
N GLU A 84 30.47 -6.29 23.15
CA GLU A 84 31.28 -7.30 23.85
C GLU A 84 30.81 -8.73 23.56
N GLN A 85 29.50 -8.97 23.56
CA GLN A 85 28.92 -10.27 23.23
C GLN A 85 29.08 -10.64 21.75
N MET A 86 28.97 -9.65 20.87
CA MET A 86 28.95 -9.83 19.42
C MET A 86 30.32 -10.00 18.80
N PHE A 87 31.31 -9.30 19.37
CA PHE A 87 32.65 -9.19 18.83
C PHE A 87 33.70 -9.54 19.90
N PRO A 88 33.62 -10.72 20.54
CA PRO A 88 34.49 -11.08 21.65
C PRO A 88 35.97 -11.19 21.24
N SER A 89 36.27 -11.34 19.94
CA SER A 89 37.64 -11.30 19.43
C SER A 89 38.29 -9.91 19.53
N PHE A 90 37.48 -8.85 19.57
CA PHE A 90 37.93 -7.46 19.65
C PHE A 90 37.66 -6.84 21.02
N PHE A 91 36.60 -7.30 21.70
CA PHE A 91 36.15 -6.80 23.00
C PHE A 91 35.91 -7.99 23.96
N PRO A 92 36.99 -8.63 24.44
CA PRO A 92 36.93 -9.98 25.03
C PRO A 92 36.41 -10.06 26.46
N THR A 93 36.32 -8.93 27.17
CA THR A 93 35.96 -8.90 28.60
C THR A 93 35.06 -7.72 28.85
N HIS A 94 34.09 -7.86 29.75
CA HIS A 94 33.24 -6.75 30.15
C HIS A 94 34.06 -5.63 30.79
N GLN A 95 33.85 -4.40 30.35
CA GLN A 95 34.51 -3.21 30.89
C GLN A 95 33.50 -2.22 31.47
N THR A 96 33.91 -1.41 32.43
CA THR A 96 33.06 -0.32 32.94
C THR A 96 33.09 0.84 31.96
N THR A 97 31.93 1.41 31.64
CA THR A 97 31.85 2.59 30.79
C THR A 97 32.42 3.81 31.49
N VAL A 98 33.31 4.51 30.80
CA VAL A 98 33.87 5.78 31.23
C VAL A 98 33.24 6.90 30.40
N THR A 99 32.76 7.94 31.07
CA THR A 99 32.16 9.12 30.43
C THR A 99 33.02 10.36 30.64
N THR A 100 33.31 11.10 29.56
CA THR A 100 34.06 12.38 29.62
C THR A 100 33.50 13.36 28.59
N GLY A 101 32.84 14.42 29.05
CA GLY A 101 32.12 15.34 28.16
C GLY A 101 31.01 14.62 27.39
N ALA A 102 30.97 14.78 26.07
CA ALA A 102 30.03 14.10 25.18
C ALA A 102 30.42 12.64 24.85
N TRP A 103 31.59 12.17 25.31
CA TRP A 103 32.07 10.82 25.08
C TRP A 103 31.62 9.86 26.17
N ALA A 104 31.17 8.68 25.76
CA ALA A 104 31.14 7.47 26.58
C ALA A 104 31.98 6.39 25.88
N PHE A 105 32.83 5.65 26.59
CA PHE A 105 33.65 4.63 25.96
C PHE A 105 34.06 3.52 26.92
N ARG A 106 34.54 2.40 26.34
CA ARG A 106 35.17 1.27 27.05
C ARG A 106 36.49 0.91 26.37
N ALA A 107 37.49 0.56 27.18
CA ALA A 107 38.83 0.22 26.72
C ALA A 107 39.21 -1.21 27.13
N TYR A 108 39.74 -1.98 26.18
CA TYR A 108 40.02 -3.41 26.24
C TYR A 108 41.49 -3.64 25.92
N GLY A 109 42.38 -3.17 26.80
CA GLY A 109 43.82 -3.22 26.58
C GLY A 109 44.26 -2.34 25.41
N SER A 110 44.52 -2.94 24.24
CA SER A 110 45.01 -2.22 23.06
C SER A 110 43.91 -1.65 22.15
N THR A 111 42.64 -1.96 22.40
CA THR A 111 41.48 -1.51 21.61
C THR A 111 40.47 -0.78 22.50
N ALA A 112 39.77 0.22 21.96
CA ALA A 112 38.67 0.91 22.62
C ALA A 112 37.49 1.12 21.64
N ILE A 113 36.28 1.21 22.19
CA ILE A 113 35.07 1.62 21.48
C ILE A 113 34.41 2.75 22.27
N GLY A 114 33.95 3.78 21.56
CA GLY A 114 33.30 4.93 22.16
C GLY A 114 32.13 5.45 21.34
N VAL A 115 31.25 6.20 21.99
CA VAL A 115 30.13 6.91 21.41
C VAL A 115 30.29 8.39 21.76
N ASN A 116 30.18 9.27 20.76
CA ASN A 116 30.16 10.72 20.91
C ASN A 116 29.04 11.30 20.05
N GLU A 117 28.14 12.08 20.65
CA GLU A 117 26.98 12.67 19.97
C GLU A 117 26.15 11.64 19.16
N GLY A 118 26.09 10.39 19.65
CA GLY A 118 25.38 9.30 18.98
C GLY A 118 26.12 8.65 17.82
N ILE A 119 27.39 9.01 17.57
CA ILE A 119 28.27 8.36 16.58
C ILE A 119 29.24 7.42 17.29
N VAL A 120 29.39 6.21 16.76
CA VAL A 120 30.26 5.15 17.28
C VAL A 120 31.63 5.25 16.62
N TYR A 121 32.66 5.15 17.45
CA TYR A 121 34.06 5.16 17.07
C TYR A 121 34.79 3.96 17.66
N VAL A 122 35.79 3.46 16.95
CA VAL A 122 36.74 2.45 17.43
C VAL A 122 38.16 2.96 17.31
N PHE A 123 39.03 2.51 18.20
CA PHE A 123 40.43 2.95 18.29
C PHE A 123 41.32 1.80 18.74
N GLY A 124 42.55 1.72 18.23
CA GLY A 124 43.57 0.80 18.73
C GLY A 124 43.46 -0.65 18.24
N GLY A 125 44.48 -1.47 18.49
CA GLY A 125 44.55 -2.87 18.08
C GLY A 125 44.37 -3.05 16.58
N ALA A 126 43.42 -3.91 16.18
CA ALA A 126 43.10 -4.19 14.77
C ALA A 126 42.55 -2.96 14.00
N PHE A 127 42.15 -1.90 14.72
CA PHE A 127 41.57 -0.68 14.15
C PHE A 127 42.60 0.44 13.93
N GLY A 128 43.87 0.22 14.30
CA GLY A 128 44.96 1.17 14.08
C GLY A 128 45.06 2.28 15.14
N LYS A 129 46.00 3.22 14.94
CA LYS A 129 46.32 4.30 15.90
C LYS A 129 45.47 5.57 15.74
N THR A 130 44.48 5.55 14.85
CA THR A 130 43.59 6.67 14.59
C THR A 130 42.18 6.30 15.02
N LEU A 131 41.41 7.31 15.41
CA LEU A 131 40.00 7.12 15.70
C LEU A 131 39.25 6.84 14.39
N VAL A 132 38.53 5.73 14.33
CA VAL A 132 37.76 5.31 13.14
C VAL A 132 36.28 5.41 13.45
N GLU A 133 35.57 6.24 12.70
CA GLU A 133 34.11 6.29 12.74
C GLU A 133 33.51 5.02 12.11
N VAL A 134 32.62 4.34 12.82
CA VAL A 134 31.98 3.09 12.35
C VAL A 134 30.48 3.23 12.07
N GLY A 135 29.88 4.36 12.43
CA GLY A 135 28.48 4.71 12.10
C GLY A 135 27.73 5.29 13.30
N ALA A 136 26.48 5.68 13.10
CA ALA A 136 25.63 6.16 14.19
C ALA A 136 25.19 4.99 15.09
N MET A 137 25.10 5.19 16.41
CA MET A 137 24.68 4.18 17.39
C MET A 137 23.29 3.62 17.05
N ALA A 138 22.39 4.46 16.53
CA ALA A 138 21.08 4.05 16.04
C ALA A 138 21.15 3.08 14.84
N GLN A 139 22.24 3.03 14.08
CA GLN A 139 22.44 2.05 13.00
C GLN A 139 22.80 0.66 13.54
N PHE A 140 23.26 0.60 14.79
CA PHE A 140 23.52 -0.67 15.47
C PHE A 140 22.27 -1.17 16.20
N ASP A 141 21.30 -0.29 16.52
CA ASP A 141 20.00 -0.66 17.04
C ASP A 141 19.30 -1.67 16.12
N SER A 142 19.20 -2.89 16.60
CA SER A 142 18.55 -4.00 15.92
C SER A 142 17.08 -4.12 16.33
N SER A 143 16.48 -3.07 16.91
CA SER A 143 15.06 -3.05 17.18
C SER A 143 14.26 -3.27 15.88
N PRO A 144 13.09 -3.94 15.95
CA PRO A 144 12.21 -4.11 14.79
C PRO A 144 11.87 -2.78 14.10
N LEU A 145 11.71 -1.72 14.88
CA LEU A 145 11.37 -0.39 14.39
C LEU A 145 12.50 0.23 13.57
N THR A 146 13.75 0.15 14.05
CA THR A 146 14.92 0.65 13.32
C THR A 146 15.13 -0.13 12.03
N GLN A 147 14.96 -1.45 12.07
CA GLN A 147 15.05 -2.31 10.88
C GLN A 147 13.97 -1.96 9.84
N ALA A 148 12.71 -1.81 10.26
CA ALA A 148 11.61 -1.42 9.38
C ALA A 148 11.85 -0.02 8.78
N THR A 149 12.28 0.94 9.60
CA THR A 149 12.57 2.31 9.14
C THR A 149 13.70 2.33 8.11
N GLY A 150 14.79 1.59 8.35
CA GLY A 150 15.89 1.48 7.40
C GLY A 150 15.49 0.82 6.07
N PHE A 151 14.62 -0.21 6.12
CA PHE A 151 14.04 -0.81 4.94
C PHE A 151 13.20 0.21 4.14
N LEU A 152 12.29 0.93 4.80
CA LEU A 152 11.42 1.91 4.14
C LEU A 152 12.22 3.08 3.55
N ALA A 153 13.29 3.54 4.21
CA ALA A 153 14.18 4.56 3.65
C ALA A 153 14.87 4.09 2.36
N SER A 154 15.29 2.81 2.30
CA SER A 154 15.86 2.23 1.09
C SER A 154 14.82 2.11 -0.02
N TYR A 155 13.58 1.78 0.33
CA TYR A 155 12.47 1.78 -0.60
C TYR A 155 12.20 3.19 -1.14
N ASP A 156 12.07 4.19 -0.27
CA ASP A 156 11.83 5.60 -0.66
C ASP A 156 12.93 6.13 -1.58
N ALA A 157 14.19 5.80 -1.31
CA ALA A 157 15.31 6.18 -2.18
C ALA A 157 15.15 5.67 -3.62
N SER A 158 14.60 4.47 -3.81
CA SER A 158 14.34 3.91 -5.14
C SER A 158 13.24 4.62 -5.93
N TRP A 159 12.41 5.42 -5.25
CA TRP A 159 11.31 6.21 -5.82
C TRP A 159 11.59 7.71 -5.78
N SER A 160 12.79 8.13 -5.42
CA SER A 160 13.10 9.55 -5.14
C SER A 160 12.95 10.46 -6.36
N THR A 161 13.32 9.99 -7.55
CA THR A 161 13.40 10.84 -8.77
C THR A 161 12.62 10.31 -9.96
N ALA A 162 12.33 9.01 -10.02
CA ALA A 162 11.65 8.40 -11.16
C ALA A 162 10.88 7.14 -10.74
N VAL A 163 9.95 6.73 -11.60
CA VAL A 163 9.36 5.38 -11.54
C VAL A 163 10.38 4.38 -12.08
N PRO A 164 10.53 3.18 -11.47
CA PRO A 164 11.36 2.11 -11.99
C PRO A 164 11.03 1.77 -13.45
N SER A 165 12.05 1.55 -14.28
CA SER A 165 11.92 1.39 -15.74
C SER A 165 11.55 -0.02 -16.21
N SER A 166 11.35 -0.96 -15.29
CA SER A 166 10.93 -2.34 -15.58
C SER A 166 10.17 -2.93 -14.40
N GLY A 167 9.37 -3.97 -14.66
CA GLY A 167 8.63 -4.71 -13.66
C GLY A 167 9.55 -5.35 -12.63
N ALA A 168 10.72 -5.85 -13.07
CA ALA A 168 11.73 -6.41 -12.19
C ALA A 168 12.30 -5.37 -11.21
N ALA A 169 12.60 -4.16 -11.68
CA ALA A 169 13.06 -3.05 -10.83
C ALA A 169 11.95 -2.56 -9.89
N PHE A 170 10.71 -2.48 -10.39
CA PHE A 170 9.53 -2.13 -9.59
C PHE A 170 9.31 -3.11 -8.43
N ASN A 171 9.59 -4.39 -8.65
CA ASN A 171 9.42 -5.47 -7.67
C ASN A 171 10.73 -5.88 -6.97
N ALA A 172 11.79 -5.06 -7.02
CA ALA A 172 13.11 -5.42 -6.49
C ALA A 172 13.10 -5.74 -4.99
N PHE A 173 12.26 -5.05 -4.22
CA PHE A 173 12.12 -5.23 -2.77
C PHE A 173 11.11 -6.33 -2.37
N ASN A 174 10.41 -6.94 -3.33
CA ASN A 174 9.38 -7.93 -3.04
C ASN A 174 9.99 -9.32 -2.87
N ASP A 175 9.49 -10.10 -1.91
CA ASP A 175 9.89 -11.49 -1.69
C ASP A 175 9.48 -12.39 -2.88
N GLY A 176 10.15 -13.53 -3.05
CA GLY A 176 9.77 -14.53 -4.07
C GLY A 176 8.35 -15.09 -3.87
N CYS A 177 7.87 -15.14 -2.63
CA CYS A 177 6.50 -15.54 -2.26
C CYS A 177 5.60 -14.37 -1.88
N PHE A 178 5.92 -13.17 -2.39
CA PHE A 178 5.09 -11.99 -2.26
C PHE A 178 3.65 -12.26 -2.71
N LEU A 179 2.70 -11.88 -1.86
CA LEU A 179 1.28 -11.82 -2.17
C LEU A 179 0.71 -10.54 -1.56
N ASP A 180 0.40 -9.56 -2.40
CA ASP A 180 -0.21 -8.31 -1.98
C ASP A 180 -1.41 -8.01 -2.86
N SER A 181 -2.59 -7.92 -2.26
CA SER A 181 -3.80 -7.45 -2.94
C SER A 181 -4.07 -8.27 -4.23
N GLY A 182 -3.91 -9.59 -4.17
CA GLY A 182 -4.07 -10.49 -5.31
C GLY A 182 -2.93 -10.48 -6.34
N TYR A 183 -1.88 -9.67 -6.17
CA TYR A 183 -0.67 -9.74 -6.98
C TYR A 183 0.35 -10.70 -6.37
N THR A 184 0.83 -11.65 -7.16
CA THR A 184 2.10 -12.33 -6.90
C THR A 184 3.25 -11.55 -7.54
N LYS A 185 4.50 -11.76 -7.10
CA LYS A 185 5.65 -11.08 -7.71
C LYS A 185 5.76 -11.32 -9.23
N PRO A 186 5.63 -12.56 -9.75
CA PRO A 186 5.63 -12.79 -11.19
C PRO A 186 4.50 -12.07 -11.93
N VAL A 187 3.28 -12.09 -11.38
CA VAL A 187 2.13 -11.39 -11.99
C VAL A 187 2.36 -9.88 -11.99
N SER A 188 2.87 -9.30 -10.91
CA SER A 188 3.16 -7.86 -10.84
C SER A 188 4.22 -7.44 -11.85
N ILE A 189 5.29 -8.23 -12.03
CA ILE A 189 6.32 -7.97 -13.04
C ILE A 189 5.69 -8.00 -14.44
N ALA A 190 4.97 -9.08 -14.76
CA ALA A 190 4.35 -9.26 -16.07
C ALA A 190 3.35 -8.14 -16.41
N SER A 191 2.45 -7.80 -15.48
CA SER A 191 1.48 -6.72 -15.68
C SER A 191 2.13 -5.35 -15.84
N PHE A 192 3.25 -5.09 -15.16
CA PHE A 192 3.97 -3.83 -15.31
C PHE A 192 4.60 -3.73 -16.70
N ASP A 193 5.26 -4.80 -17.15
CA ASP A 193 6.00 -4.86 -18.42
C ASP A 193 5.07 -4.96 -19.65
N GLU A 194 3.87 -5.53 -19.52
CA GLU A 194 2.88 -5.64 -20.60
C GLU A 194 2.47 -4.26 -21.15
N ASP A 195 2.37 -3.25 -20.29
CA ASP A 195 2.00 -1.87 -20.64
C ASP A 195 2.88 -0.88 -19.86
N LEU A 196 4.18 -0.93 -20.11
CA LEU A 196 5.20 -0.15 -19.40
C LEU A 196 4.87 1.34 -19.35
N THR A 197 4.39 1.92 -20.46
CA THR A 197 4.03 3.34 -20.55
C THR A 197 2.89 3.68 -19.58
N ARG A 198 1.78 2.93 -19.62
CA ARG A 198 0.67 3.17 -18.71
C ARG A 198 1.05 2.91 -17.25
N SER A 199 1.80 1.83 -17.00
CA SER A 199 2.27 1.47 -15.66
C SER A 199 3.18 2.55 -15.08
N THR A 200 4.05 3.14 -15.91
CA THR A 200 4.90 4.27 -15.52
C THR A 200 4.06 5.49 -15.17
N GLU A 201 3.13 5.90 -16.05
CA GLU A 201 2.23 7.03 -15.79
C GLU A 201 1.42 6.85 -14.49
N ALA A 202 0.82 5.69 -14.29
CA ALA A 202 -0.05 5.40 -13.15
C ALA A 202 0.69 5.40 -11.80
N ASN A 203 2.02 5.28 -11.82
CA ASN A 203 2.84 5.24 -10.60
C ASN A 203 3.62 6.54 -10.35
N LYS A 204 3.50 7.56 -11.19
CA LYS A 204 4.21 8.85 -11.00
C LYS A 204 3.87 9.55 -9.70
N TYR A 205 2.68 9.32 -9.15
CA TYR A 205 2.30 9.87 -7.84
C TYR A 205 3.23 9.45 -6.69
N ARG A 206 3.95 8.33 -6.86
CA ARG A 206 4.86 7.80 -5.85
C ARG A 206 6.23 8.49 -5.86
N ILE A 207 6.55 9.24 -6.90
CA ILE A 207 7.85 9.91 -7.02
C ILE A 207 8.02 10.90 -5.87
N GLY A 208 9.13 10.79 -5.14
CA GLY A 208 9.45 11.63 -3.99
C GLY A 208 8.55 11.40 -2.76
N ALA A 209 7.72 10.34 -2.75
CA ALA A 209 6.96 9.99 -1.57
C ALA A 209 7.88 9.49 -0.45
N THR A 210 7.54 9.84 0.80
CA THR A 210 8.30 9.45 1.99
C THR A 210 7.42 8.72 2.99
N ARG A 211 7.98 7.69 3.62
CA ARG A 211 7.31 6.89 4.63
C ARG A 211 7.76 7.32 6.01
N THR A 212 6.81 7.73 6.85
CA THR A 212 7.06 8.34 8.15
C THR A 212 6.14 7.74 9.22
N ALA A 213 6.36 8.11 10.49
CA ALA A 213 5.56 7.63 11.61
C ALA A 213 5.42 6.09 11.63
N VAL A 214 6.55 5.40 11.42
CA VAL A 214 6.61 3.94 11.37
C VAL A 214 6.27 3.36 12.74
N GLN A 215 5.43 2.34 12.74
CA GLN A 215 5.02 1.58 13.91
C GLN A 215 5.13 0.09 13.60
N VAL A 216 5.64 -0.68 14.55
CA VAL A 216 5.67 -2.14 14.47
C VAL A 216 4.45 -2.66 15.21
N LEU A 217 3.52 -3.26 14.46
CA LEU A 217 2.29 -3.82 15.00
C LEU A 217 2.51 -5.22 15.56
N ALA A 218 3.38 -6.01 14.93
CA ALA A 218 3.75 -7.35 15.37
C ALA A 218 5.14 -7.75 14.87
N ASP A 219 5.84 -8.55 15.68
CA ASP A 219 7.10 -9.22 15.32
C ASP A 219 6.98 -10.70 15.65
N ARG A 220 7.13 -11.54 14.63
CA ARG A 220 6.95 -12.99 14.74
C ARG A 220 8.17 -13.70 14.20
N THR A 221 8.69 -14.66 14.96
CA THR A 221 9.70 -15.61 14.49
C THR A 221 9.11 -17.01 14.54
N SER A 222 9.29 -17.78 13.47
CA SER A 222 8.81 -19.16 13.39
C SER A 222 9.73 -20.02 12.54
N ASN A 223 9.60 -21.34 12.70
CA ASN A 223 10.25 -22.30 11.83
C ASN A 223 9.25 -22.85 10.82
N ASN A 224 9.74 -23.02 9.61
CA ASN A 224 9.03 -23.61 8.48
C ASN A 224 8.99 -25.12 8.61
N GLY A 225 8.11 -25.77 7.84
CA GLY A 225 8.02 -27.23 7.80
C GLY A 225 9.30 -27.92 7.31
N ASP A 226 10.16 -27.21 6.58
CA ASP A 226 11.50 -27.67 6.16
C ASP A 226 12.60 -27.39 7.19
N GLY A 227 12.25 -26.86 8.37
CA GLY A 227 13.19 -26.48 9.43
C GLY A 227 13.87 -25.12 9.23
N SER A 228 13.65 -24.44 8.09
CA SER A 228 14.21 -23.10 7.88
C SER A 228 13.49 -22.06 8.75
N THR A 229 14.19 -21.02 9.19
CA THR A 229 13.60 -19.96 10.02
C THR A 229 13.05 -18.82 9.16
N ARG A 230 11.91 -18.26 9.58
CA ARG A 230 11.36 -17.01 9.08
C ARG A 230 11.13 -16.03 10.22
N ARG A 231 11.25 -14.74 9.92
CA ARG A 231 10.80 -13.64 10.79
C ARG A 231 9.93 -12.69 9.98
N GLU A 232 8.81 -12.28 10.54
CA GLU A 232 7.84 -11.39 9.90
C GLU A 232 7.60 -10.16 10.78
N LEU A 233 7.56 -8.98 10.16
CA LEU A 233 7.17 -7.74 10.82
C LEU A 233 5.92 -7.19 10.15
N ASP A 234 4.85 -7.02 10.91
CA ASP A 234 3.71 -6.22 10.46
C ASP A 234 3.96 -4.78 10.87
N ILE A 235 3.94 -3.88 9.90
CA ILE A 235 4.23 -2.47 10.10
C ILE A 235 3.07 -1.60 9.62
N GLN A 236 2.87 -0.48 10.31
CA GLN A 236 2.03 0.62 9.89
C GLN A 236 2.88 1.86 9.73
N TYR A 237 2.58 2.70 8.74
CA TYR A 237 3.27 3.95 8.51
C TYR A 237 2.37 4.93 7.75
N GLN A 238 2.79 6.18 7.71
CA GLN A 238 2.19 7.20 6.86
C GLN A 238 2.98 7.36 5.58
N ILE A 239 2.31 7.56 4.44
CA ILE A 239 2.95 7.91 3.17
C ILE A 239 2.66 9.38 2.88
N LYS A 240 3.68 10.22 2.91
CA LYS A 240 3.59 11.63 2.51
C LYS A 240 3.97 11.74 1.04
N TYR A 241 3.05 12.25 0.24
CA TYR A 241 3.24 12.44 -1.20
C TYR A 241 3.74 13.86 -1.51
N ALA A 242 4.40 14.03 -2.66
CA ALA A 242 4.93 15.32 -3.09
C ALA A 242 3.84 16.39 -3.34
N ASP A 243 2.59 15.97 -3.57
CA ASP A 243 1.43 16.87 -3.69
C ASP A 243 0.88 17.36 -2.34
N GLY A 244 1.50 16.95 -1.23
CA GLY A 244 1.12 17.34 0.13
C GLY A 244 -0.03 16.51 0.73
N THR A 245 -0.57 15.53 0.01
CA THR A 245 -1.49 14.53 0.60
C THR A 245 -0.72 13.53 1.45
N THR A 246 -1.44 12.85 2.34
CA THR A 246 -0.87 11.82 3.21
C THR A 246 -1.81 10.64 3.31
N ASP A 247 -1.34 9.43 2.99
CA ASP A 247 -2.01 8.20 3.39
C ASP A 247 -1.64 7.92 4.85
N THR A 248 -2.64 7.82 5.73
CA THR A 248 -2.43 7.75 7.18
C THR A 248 -2.46 6.33 7.76
N ASP A 249 -2.87 5.33 6.98
CA ASP A 249 -3.09 3.95 7.45
C ASP A 249 -2.46 2.89 6.55
N ALA A 250 -1.35 3.22 5.90
CA ALA A 250 -0.62 2.25 5.08
C ALA A 250 -0.02 1.14 5.96
N LYS A 251 -0.27 -0.11 5.56
CA LYS A 251 0.16 -1.32 6.28
C LYS A 251 0.89 -2.27 5.35
N GLN A 252 1.91 -2.95 5.87
CA GLN A 252 2.69 -3.93 5.12
C GLN A 252 3.23 -5.01 6.05
N THR A 253 3.33 -6.25 5.57
CA THR A 253 4.15 -7.29 6.21
C THR A 253 5.50 -7.38 5.50
N LEU A 254 6.57 -7.29 6.27
CA LEU A 254 7.94 -7.56 5.84
C LEU A 254 8.37 -8.96 6.27
N ILE A 255 9.25 -9.59 5.50
CA ILE A 255 9.83 -10.90 5.82
C ILE A 255 11.35 -10.89 5.76
N TRP A 256 11.94 -11.66 6.67
CA TRP A 256 13.35 -11.97 6.77
C TRP A 256 13.52 -13.49 6.92
N GLY A 257 14.62 -14.04 6.40
CA GLY A 257 14.84 -15.49 6.38
C GLY A 257 14.16 -16.15 5.18
N SER A 258 13.57 -17.33 5.40
CA SER A 258 12.97 -18.17 4.37
C SER A 258 11.46 -18.01 4.26
N SER A 259 10.95 -17.79 3.05
CA SER A 259 9.52 -17.77 2.76
C SER A 259 8.92 -19.13 2.36
N PHE A 260 9.64 -20.23 2.59
CA PHE A 260 9.20 -21.60 2.28
C PHE A 260 7.82 -21.92 2.87
N GLY A 261 6.99 -22.69 2.16
CA GLY A 261 5.67 -23.12 2.64
C GLY A 261 4.59 -22.04 2.65
N SER A 262 4.90 -20.81 2.26
CA SER A 262 3.92 -19.73 2.13
C SER A 262 2.95 -20.02 0.97
N THR A 263 1.68 -19.69 1.11
CA THR A 263 0.67 -19.89 0.05
C THR A 263 0.60 -18.69 -0.91
N VAL A 264 0.07 -18.88 -2.11
CA VAL A 264 -0.25 -17.77 -3.04
C VAL A 264 -1.77 -17.64 -3.20
N ALA A 265 -2.25 -16.71 -4.04
CA ALA A 265 -3.68 -16.40 -4.20
C ALA A 265 -4.56 -17.63 -4.47
N SER A 266 -4.03 -18.62 -5.19
CA SER A 266 -4.72 -19.88 -5.50
C SER A 266 -4.85 -20.85 -4.31
N GLY A 267 -4.25 -20.54 -3.16
CA GLY A 267 -4.13 -21.43 -2.01
C GLY A 267 -3.00 -22.46 -2.14
N THR A 268 -2.30 -22.52 -3.28
CA THR A 268 -1.15 -23.44 -3.46
C THR A 268 0.09 -22.90 -2.76
N VAL A 269 1.01 -23.79 -2.40
CA VAL A 269 2.32 -23.40 -1.87
C VAL A 269 3.12 -22.67 -2.96
N CYS A 270 3.79 -21.59 -2.58
CA CYS A 270 4.68 -20.81 -3.41
C CYS A 270 5.83 -21.66 -3.95
N ALA A 271 6.02 -21.64 -5.27
CA ALA A 271 7.02 -22.46 -5.94
C ALA A 271 8.45 -21.92 -5.84
N THR A 272 8.62 -20.62 -5.55
CA THR A 272 9.92 -19.93 -5.59
C THR A 272 10.19 -19.17 -4.29
N PRO A 273 10.33 -19.88 -3.16
CA PRO A 273 10.68 -19.24 -1.89
C PRO A 273 12.05 -18.59 -1.94
N THR A 274 12.18 -17.47 -1.25
CA THR A 274 13.45 -16.76 -1.08
C THR A 274 13.94 -16.98 0.32
N ALA A 275 15.19 -17.42 0.45
CA ALA A 275 15.92 -17.46 1.71
C ALA A 275 16.98 -16.34 1.68
N SER A 276 16.74 -15.26 2.42
CA SER A 276 17.66 -14.13 2.48
C SER A 276 17.56 -13.38 3.81
N GLN A 277 18.69 -12.81 4.23
CA GLN A 277 18.82 -12.06 5.46
C GLN A 277 18.59 -10.54 5.28
N GLY A 278 18.13 -10.09 4.10
CA GLY A 278 17.63 -8.73 3.90
C GLY A 278 16.12 -8.68 4.08
N TRP A 279 15.58 -7.61 4.67
CA TRP A 279 14.13 -7.40 4.70
C TRP A 279 13.55 -7.25 3.30
N ARG A 280 12.39 -7.88 3.08
CA ARG A 280 11.66 -7.85 1.81
C ARG A 280 10.19 -7.67 2.09
N VAL A 281 9.46 -7.09 1.14
CA VAL A 281 8.00 -7.01 1.23
C VAL A 281 7.41 -8.41 1.02
N PHE A 282 6.64 -8.89 1.99
CA PHE A 282 5.92 -10.16 1.89
C PHE A 282 4.50 -10.00 1.34
N GLY A 283 3.97 -8.78 1.39
CA GLY A 283 2.61 -8.44 0.97
C GLY A 283 1.59 -8.55 2.10
N ASN A 284 0.39 -8.01 1.91
CA ASN A 284 -0.72 -8.06 2.87
C ASN A 284 -1.46 -9.42 2.92
N ARG A 285 -1.04 -10.39 2.10
CA ARG A 285 -1.60 -11.75 2.00
C ARG A 285 -3.06 -11.80 1.51
N GLU A 286 -3.61 -10.68 1.05
CA GLU A 286 -4.94 -10.65 0.47
C GLU A 286 -4.94 -11.28 -0.94
N VAL A 287 -5.97 -12.07 -1.23
CA VAL A 287 -6.08 -12.81 -2.51
C VAL A 287 -6.70 -11.96 -3.63
N VAL A 288 -7.22 -10.78 -3.30
CA VAL A 288 -7.79 -9.78 -4.22
C VAL A 288 -7.34 -8.38 -3.80
N ASP A 289 -7.30 -7.45 -4.74
CA ASP A 289 -7.22 -6.02 -4.41
C ASP A 289 -8.63 -5.54 -4.12
N ALA A 290 -8.86 -5.04 -2.91
CA ALA A 290 -10.16 -4.61 -2.44
C ALA A 290 -10.09 -3.26 -1.71
N SER A 291 -10.95 -2.33 -2.10
CA SER A 291 -11.13 -1.06 -1.39
C SER A 291 -12.55 -0.52 -1.50
N VAL A 292 -12.94 0.26 -0.49
CA VAL A 292 -14.23 0.95 -0.41
C VAL A 292 -13.95 2.44 -0.30
N ARG A 293 -14.54 3.24 -1.19
CA ARG A 293 -14.19 4.66 -1.35
C ARG A 293 -15.44 5.51 -1.50
N SER A 294 -15.44 6.69 -0.91
CA SER A 294 -16.47 7.71 -1.14
C SER A 294 -16.10 8.55 -2.35
N VAL A 295 -17.10 8.83 -3.19
CA VAL A 295 -16.91 9.62 -4.40
C VAL A 295 -17.99 10.67 -4.53
N ASN A 296 -17.56 11.91 -4.75
CA ASN A 296 -18.38 13.00 -5.26
C ASN A 296 -18.00 13.26 -6.71
N GLN A 297 -18.99 13.40 -7.58
CA GLN A 297 -18.76 13.57 -9.01
C GLN A 297 -19.64 14.68 -9.56
N ARG A 298 -19.04 15.51 -10.41
CA ARG A 298 -19.70 16.52 -11.23
C ARG A 298 -19.56 16.14 -12.70
N ASN A 299 -20.68 16.10 -13.42
CA ASN A 299 -20.77 15.69 -14.82
C ASN A 299 -21.21 16.86 -15.68
N GLU A 300 -20.39 17.27 -16.65
CA GLU A 300 -20.82 18.05 -17.80
C GLU A 300 -21.17 17.11 -18.94
N ARG A 301 -22.39 17.24 -19.48
CA ARG A 301 -22.98 16.23 -20.36
C ARG A 301 -23.28 16.81 -21.73
N TYR A 302 -22.74 16.16 -22.76
CA TYR A 302 -22.89 16.53 -24.16
C TYR A 302 -23.42 15.35 -24.96
N SER A 303 -24.17 15.64 -26.03
CA SER A 303 -24.56 14.63 -27.00
C SER A 303 -23.33 14.19 -27.79
N LEU A 304 -23.07 12.88 -27.85
CA LEU A 304 -22.05 12.33 -28.73
C LEU A 304 -22.40 12.56 -30.20
N ALA A 305 -23.67 12.69 -30.57
CA ALA A 305 -24.09 12.88 -31.96
C ALA A 305 -23.76 14.29 -32.49
N THR A 306 -23.92 15.31 -31.66
CA THR A 306 -23.82 16.72 -32.11
C THR A 306 -22.76 17.53 -31.37
N GLY A 307 -22.36 17.12 -30.17
CA GLY A 307 -21.56 17.92 -29.23
C GLY A 307 -22.36 19.01 -28.51
N ALA A 308 -23.68 19.08 -28.70
CA ALA A 308 -24.54 20.02 -27.97
C ALA A 308 -24.71 19.58 -26.51
N PRO A 309 -24.84 20.50 -25.55
CA PRO A 309 -25.19 20.16 -24.17
C PRO A 309 -26.50 19.37 -24.09
N LEU A 310 -26.58 18.40 -23.19
CA LEU A 310 -27.83 17.69 -22.90
C LEU A 310 -28.78 18.54 -22.05
N THR A 311 -30.05 18.13 -21.96
CA THR A 311 -31.11 18.84 -21.21
C THR A 311 -30.73 19.08 -19.73
N SER A 312 -30.02 18.14 -19.11
CA SER A 312 -29.28 18.39 -17.86
C SER A 312 -27.79 18.50 -18.19
N ALA A 313 -27.36 19.73 -18.51
CA ALA A 313 -25.99 19.98 -18.95
C ALA A 313 -24.96 19.77 -17.84
N VAL A 314 -25.37 19.97 -16.57
CA VAL A 314 -24.54 19.74 -15.38
C VAL A 314 -25.33 18.95 -14.35
N ASP A 315 -24.76 17.83 -13.93
CA ASP A 315 -25.36 16.89 -12.98
C ASP A 315 -24.35 16.49 -11.89
N TYR A 316 -24.84 16.13 -10.71
CA TYR A 316 -24.02 15.65 -9.61
C TYR A 316 -24.33 14.19 -9.30
N SER A 317 -23.33 13.46 -8.81
CA SER A 317 -23.45 12.08 -8.30
C SER A 317 -22.70 11.91 -6.98
N LYS A 318 -23.26 11.06 -6.11
CA LYS A 318 -22.71 10.66 -4.80
C LYS A 318 -22.81 9.15 -4.69
N TYR A 319 -21.69 8.47 -4.54
CA TYR A 319 -21.69 7.02 -4.45
C TYR A 319 -20.53 6.48 -3.62
N VAL A 320 -20.70 5.26 -3.17
CA VAL A 320 -19.62 4.43 -2.63
C VAL A 320 -19.14 3.51 -3.74
N GLN A 321 -17.85 3.56 -4.04
CA GLN A 321 -17.21 2.67 -4.98
C GLN A 321 -16.63 1.46 -4.25
N PHE A 322 -17.02 0.26 -4.71
CA PHE A 322 -16.47 -1.02 -4.29
C PHE A 322 -15.50 -1.49 -5.36
N ARG A 323 -14.21 -1.23 -5.15
CA ARG A 323 -13.17 -1.60 -6.11
C ARG A 323 -12.61 -2.95 -5.68
N VAL A 324 -12.97 -4.02 -6.41
CA VAL A 324 -12.42 -5.36 -6.22
C VAL A 324 -11.82 -5.83 -7.53
N SER A 325 -10.57 -6.27 -7.56
CA SER A 325 -9.91 -6.86 -8.74
C SER A 325 -9.11 -8.10 -8.37
N ASP A 326 -8.88 -8.96 -9.36
CA ASP A 326 -8.18 -10.24 -9.21
C ASP A 326 -7.06 -10.36 -10.25
N PRO A 327 -5.91 -9.73 -9.98
CA PRO A 327 -4.79 -9.72 -10.91
C PRO A 327 -4.23 -11.11 -11.20
N SER A 328 -4.35 -12.05 -10.26
CA SER A 328 -3.85 -13.42 -10.40
C SER A 328 -4.82 -14.36 -11.12
N ASN A 329 -5.96 -13.87 -11.63
CA ASN A 329 -6.90 -14.67 -12.40
C ASN A 329 -7.38 -15.93 -11.67
N PHE A 330 -7.61 -15.84 -10.38
CA PHE A 330 -8.09 -16.96 -9.58
C PHE A 330 -9.56 -16.83 -9.17
N VAL A 331 -10.00 -15.64 -8.79
CA VAL A 331 -11.33 -15.37 -8.24
C VAL A 331 -12.38 -15.23 -9.35
N LYS A 332 -13.57 -15.75 -9.09
CA LYS A 332 -14.72 -15.69 -10.02
C LYS A 332 -15.72 -14.61 -9.63
N TYR A 333 -16.08 -14.53 -8.35
CA TYR A 333 -17.05 -13.56 -7.87
C TYR A 333 -16.82 -13.22 -6.39
N VAL A 334 -17.40 -12.11 -5.96
CA VAL A 334 -17.43 -11.68 -4.56
C VAL A 334 -18.83 -11.29 -4.13
N VAL A 335 -19.07 -11.32 -2.82
CA VAL A 335 -20.27 -10.77 -2.20
C VAL A 335 -19.84 -9.76 -1.15
N VAL A 336 -20.32 -8.52 -1.29
CA VAL A 336 -20.01 -7.42 -0.40
C VAL A 336 -21.21 -7.13 0.50
N THR A 337 -21.02 -7.19 1.82
CA THR A 337 -22.04 -6.90 2.81
C THR A 337 -21.57 -5.80 3.75
N GLY A 338 -22.45 -4.88 4.13
CA GLY A 338 -22.15 -3.80 5.06
C GLY A 338 -23.31 -2.81 5.16
N PRO A 339 -23.19 -1.77 6.01
CA PRO A 339 -24.17 -0.71 6.11
C PRO A 339 -24.40 -0.02 4.76
N GLY A 340 -25.62 0.44 4.51
CA GLY A 340 -25.97 1.13 3.27
C GLY A 340 -26.23 0.25 2.05
N LEU A 341 -26.04 -1.07 2.18
CA LEU A 341 -26.27 -2.05 1.13
C LEU A 341 -27.56 -2.84 1.36
N PRO A 342 -28.11 -3.51 0.33
CA PRO A 342 -29.17 -4.50 0.54
C PRO A 342 -28.78 -5.52 1.62
N SER A 343 -29.76 -6.07 2.34
CA SER A 343 -29.50 -6.98 3.48
C SER A 343 -28.68 -8.22 3.11
N SER A 344 -28.85 -8.76 1.90
CA SER A 344 -28.05 -9.86 1.37
C SER A 344 -26.67 -9.44 0.83
N GLY A 345 -26.38 -8.14 0.78
CA GLY A 345 -25.21 -7.55 0.14
C GLY A 345 -25.36 -7.35 -1.37
N LEU A 346 -24.24 -7.03 -2.03
CA LEU A 346 -24.08 -6.89 -3.47
C LEU A 346 -23.25 -8.08 -4.01
N LYS A 347 -23.71 -8.73 -5.09
CA LYS A 347 -22.92 -9.75 -5.80
C LYS A 347 -22.16 -9.08 -6.94
N MET A 348 -20.86 -9.32 -7.04
CA MET A 348 -20.00 -8.81 -8.11
C MET A 348 -19.24 -9.93 -8.79
N VAL A 349 -19.16 -9.89 -10.12
CA VAL A 349 -18.51 -10.91 -10.94
C VAL A 349 -17.21 -10.38 -11.55
N SER A 350 -16.20 -11.25 -11.68
CA SER A 350 -14.93 -10.93 -12.34
C SER A 350 -15.17 -10.50 -13.78
N VAL A 351 -14.44 -9.46 -14.19
CA VAL A 351 -14.44 -8.96 -15.57
C VAL A 351 -13.91 -9.98 -16.57
N ARG A 352 -13.04 -10.89 -16.14
CA ARG A 352 -12.57 -12.01 -16.95
C ARG A 352 -13.73 -12.93 -17.36
N LEU A 353 -14.64 -13.24 -16.44
CA LEU A 353 -15.82 -14.04 -16.77
C LEU A 353 -16.72 -13.29 -17.75
N LEU A 354 -16.91 -11.98 -17.55
CA LEU A 354 -17.66 -11.15 -18.49
C LEU A 354 -17.02 -11.09 -19.88
N ARG A 355 -15.70 -11.23 -20.00
CA ARG A 355 -14.95 -11.24 -21.26
C ARG A 355 -15.01 -12.62 -21.94
N ASP A 356 -14.72 -13.67 -21.18
CA ASP A 356 -14.29 -14.96 -21.71
C ASP A 356 -15.33 -16.09 -21.57
N ASP A 357 -16.23 -16.03 -20.58
CA ASP A 357 -17.15 -17.13 -20.33
C ASP A 357 -18.33 -17.08 -21.33
N PRO A 358 -18.65 -18.19 -22.04
CA PRO A 358 -19.72 -18.22 -23.03
C PRO A 358 -21.10 -17.80 -22.50
N LEU A 359 -21.36 -17.97 -21.20
CA LEU A 359 -22.63 -17.57 -20.59
C LEU A 359 -22.82 -16.04 -20.55
N PHE A 360 -21.73 -15.27 -20.64
CA PHE A 360 -21.77 -13.81 -20.70
C PHE A 360 -21.68 -13.25 -22.13
N ALA A 361 -21.56 -14.09 -23.15
CA ALA A 361 -21.51 -13.64 -24.54
C ALA A 361 -22.75 -12.81 -24.90
N GLY A 362 -22.54 -11.57 -25.35
CA GLY A 362 -23.62 -10.64 -25.71
C GLY A 362 -24.45 -10.13 -24.52
N LYS A 363 -24.04 -10.42 -23.27
CA LYS A 363 -24.69 -9.92 -22.06
C LYS A 363 -24.11 -8.57 -21.64
N ARG A 364 -24.81 -7.91 -20.72
CA ARG A 364 -24.39 -6.62 -20.19
C ARG A 364 -23.00 -6.70 -19.57
N GLY A 365 -22.12 -5.77 -19.93
CA GLY A 365 -20.75 -5.71 -19.45
C GLY A 365 -19.77 -6.63 -20.16
N ASN A 366 -20.17 -7.33 -21.21
CA ASN A 366 -19.26 -8.13 -22.04
C ASN A 366 -18.38 -7.22 -22.90
N TYR A 367 -17.23 -6.81 -22.36
CA TYR A 367 -16.18 -6.12 -23.12
C TYR A 367 -15.11 -7.12 -23.55
N VAL A 368 -14.66 -7.01 -24.81
CA VAL A 368 -13.62 -7.89 -25.36
C VAL A 368 -12.21 -7.56 -24.85
N ASP A 369 -12.05 -6.38 -24.25
CA ASP A 369 -10.78 -5.79 -23.80
C ASP A 369 -10.82 -5.44 -22.29
N TRP A 370 -11.59 -6.21 -21.52
CA TRP A 370 -11.36 -6.27 -20.08
C TRP A 370 -9.90 -6.66 -19.80
N ARG A 371 -9.26 -5.98 -18.85
CA ARG A 371 -8.00 -6.43 -18.27
C ARG A 371 -8.29 -7.15 -16.96
N ASP A 372 -7.43 -8.07 -16.58
CA ASP A 372 -7.61 -8.84 -15.35
C ASP A 372 -7.46 -7.97 -14.08
N THR A 373 -6.79 -6.84 -14.23
CA THR A 373 -6.64 -5.80 -13.21
C THR A 373 -7.85 -4.86 -13.11
N ASP A 374 -8.84 -4.97 -14.00
CA ASP A 374 -10.06 -4.16 -13.91
C ASP A 374 -10.97 -4.67 -12.79
N SER A 375 -11.81 -3.75 -12.30
CA SER A 375 -12.68 -4.05 -11.18
C SER A 375 -13.88 -4.89 -11.58
N PHE A 376 -14.24 -5.82 -10.70
CA PHE A 376 -15.42 -6.68 -10.75
C PHE A 376 -16.68 -5.82 -10.92
N ARG A 377 -17.70 -6.43 -11.53
CA ARG A 377 -18.92 -5.71 -11.91
C ARG A 377 -20.13 -6.21 -11.16
N LEU A 378 -21.00 -5.27 -10.76
CA LEU A 378 -22.23 -5.58 -10.03
C LEU A 378 -23.18 -6.41 -10.90
N CYS A 379 -23.55 -7.58 -10.40
CA CYS A 379 -24.60 -8.40 -11.00
C CYS A 379 -25.96 -7.78 -10.72
N ARG A 380 -26.89 -7.96 -11.64
CA ARG A 380 -28.24 -7.39 -11.56
C ARG A 380 -29.27 -8.48 -11.30
N ALA A 381 -30.34 -8.12 -10.60
CA ALA A 381 -31.51 -8.99 -10.50
C ALA A 381 -32.48 -8.80 -11.67
N ASP A 382 -32.40 -7.68 -12.39
CA ASP A 382 -33.37 -7.32 -13.42
C ASP A 382 -32.80 -6.44 -14.55
N ALA A 383 -33.64 -6.28 -15.59
CA ALA A 383 -33.55 -5.32 -16.70
C ALA A 383 -33.14 -3.91 -16.27
N SER A 384 -33.90 -3.37 -15.33
CA SER A 384 -33.84 -1.97 -14.88
C SER A 384 -32.57 -1.65 -14.10
N GLY A 385 -31.93 -2.65 -13.50
CA GLY A 385 -30.75 -2.48 -12.65
C GLY A 385 -31.07 -1.83 -11.30
N THR A 386 -32.34 -1.86 -10.88
CA THR A 386 -32.81 -1.24 -9.64
C THR A 386 -32.60 -2.14 -8.43
N ASN A 387 -32.71 -3.46 -8.62
CA ASN A 387 -32.44 -4.43 -7.57
C ASN A 387 -31.05 -5.06 -7.78
N LEU A 388 -30.15 -4.82 -6.82
CA LEU A 388 -28.78 -5.35 -6.79
C LEU A 388 -28.53 -6.29 -5.60
N ALA A 389 -29.60 -6.74 -4.93
CA ALA A 389 -29.49 -7.65 -3.80
C ALA A 389 -28.84 -8.98 -4.25
N ALA A 390 -27.77 -9.39 -3.58
CA ALA A 390 -26.99 -10.57 -3.93
C ALA A 390 -27.81 -11.87 -4.00
N ASN A 391 -28.86 -12.01 -3.18
CA ASN A 391 -29.76 -13.16 -3.21
C ASN A 391 -30.70 -13.18 -4.43
N ALA A 392 -30.97 -12.03 -5.03
CA ALA A 392 -31.78 -11.89 -6.24
C ALA A 392 -30.95 -11.78 -7.53
N ALA A 393 -29.64 -11.52 -7.40
CA ALA A 393 -28.76 -11.28 -8.54
C ALA A 393 -28.63 -12.51 -9.47
N ASP A 394 -29.00 -12.31 -10.73
CA ASP A 394 -28.83 -13.24 -11.86
C ASP A 394 -27.78 -12.70 -12.83
N CYS A 395 -26.52 -13.04 -12.56
CA CYS A 395 -25.41 -12.60 -13.39
C CYS A 395 -25.52 -13.14 -14.83
N VAL A 396 -25.98 -14.39 -15.01
CA VAL A 396 -25.98 -15.05 -16.33
C VAL A 396 -27.03 -14.43 -17.26
N THR A 397 -28.22 -14.16 -16.74
CA THR A 397 -29.29 -13.59 -17.56
C THR A 397 -29.05 -12.11 -17.86
N HIS A 398 -28.61 -11.34 -16.86
CA HIS A 398 -28.57 -9.87 -16.94
C HIS A 398 -27.16 -9.27 -17.07
N GLY A 399 -26.11 -10.08 -16.98
CA GLY A 399 -24.72 -9.62 -17.02
C GLY A 399 -24.30 -8.87 -15.75
N GLY A 400 -23.21 -8.11 -15.87
CA GLY A 400 -22.66 -7.30 -14.80
C GLY A 400 -22.24 -5.91 -15.28
N SER A 401 -22.41 -4.87 -14.47
CA SER A 401 -22.00 -3.51 -14.88
C SER A 401 -21.72 -2.61 -13.69
N GLY A 402 -20.77 -1.69 -13.83
CA GLY A 402 -20.42 -0.73 -12.78
C GLY A 402 -19.84 -1.41 -11.53
N ASN A 403 -19.31 -0.61 -10.63
CA ASN A 403 -18.76 -1.04 -9.34
C ASN A 403 -19.06 0.00 -8.24
N MET A 404 -20.14 0.75 -8.45
CA MET A 404 -20.55 1.91 -7.67
C MET A 404 -21.98 1.68 -7.20
N TYR A 405 -22.27 2.06 -5.95
CA TYR A 405 -23.63 2.06 -5.39
C TYR A 405 -23.90 3.41 -4.72
N GLY A 406 -24.99 4.06 -5.10
CA GLY A 406 -25.24 5.44 -4.72
C GLY A 406 -26.39 6.08 -5.49
N ALA A 407 -26.38 7.40 -5.49
CA ALA A 407 -27.32 8.24 -6.23
C ALA A 407 -26.58 9.00 -7.34
N TYR A 408 -27.22 9.12 -8.50
CA TYR A 408 -26.58 9.57 -9.74
C TYR A 408 -27.42 10.59 -10.47
N ASN A 409 -26.74 11.52 -11.12
CA ASN A 409 -27.29 12.50 -12.07
C ASN A 409 -28.53 13.24 -11.55
N LYS A 410 -28.36 13.94 -10.42
CA LYS A 410 -29.42 14.71 -9.75
C LYS A 410 -28.95 16.11 -9.40
N THR A 411 -29.92 16.99 -9.13
CA THR A 411 -29.65 18.27 -8.48
C THR A 411 -29.10 18.04 -7.06
N PRO A 412 -28.29 18.98 -6.52
CA PRO A 412 -27.62 18.81 -5.23
C PRO A 412 -28.52 18.34 -4.07
N ALA A 413 -29.66 18.99 -3.84
CA ALA A 413 -30.55 18.64 -2.73
C ALA A 413 -31.22 17.26 -2.91
N ALA A 414 -31.68 16.95 -4.13
CA ALA A 414 -32.27 15.65 -4.42
C ALA A 414 -31.24 14.51 -4.33
N LEU A 415 -29.98 14.82 -4.64
CA LEU A 415 -28.88 13.89 -4.55
C LEU A 415 -28.53 13.53 -3.10
N ASP A 416 -28.45 14.53 -2.22
CA ASP A 416 -28.22 14.32 -0.79
C ASP A 416 -29.33 13.45 -0.18
N SER A 417 -30.60 13.82 -0.39
CA SER A 417 -31.75 13.05 0.12
C SER A 417 -31.78 11.59 -0.38
N ALA A 418 -31.48 11.39 -1.67
CA ALA A 418 -31.44 10.05 -2.25
C ALA A 418 -30.28 9.20 -1.69
N PHE A 419 -29.10 9.80 -1.47
CA PHE A 419 -27.96 9.09 -0.91
C PHE A 419 -28.17 8.74 0.58
N ASP A 420 -28.73 9.67 1.36
CA ASP A 420 -28.97 9.48 2.79
C ASP A 420 -29.95 8.33 3.05
N THR A 421 -30.94 8.15 2.16
CA THR A 421 -31.90 7.04 2.21
C THR A 421 -31.23 5.66 2.10
N LEU A 422 -30.03 5.57 1.52
CA LEU A 422 -29.31 4.30 1.40
C LEU A 422 -28.84 3.80 2.77
N GLY A 423 -28.52 4.69 3.71
CA GLY A 423 -28.09 4.33 5.07
C GLY A 423 -26.61 3.96 5.20
N PHE A 424 -25.74 4.54 4.36
CA PHE A 424 -24.29 4.41 4.51
C PHE A 424 -23.78 5.11 5.79
N VAL A 425 -22.72 4.56 6.38
CA VAL A 425 -22.16 5.07 7.66
C VAL A 425 -20.64 5.30 7.51
N ALA A 426 -20.16 6.47 7.95
CA ALA A 426 -18.72 6.74 8.08
C ALA A 426 -18.09 5.84 9.15
N GLY A 427 -16.92 5.29 8.88
CA GLY A 427 -16.33 4.21 9.67
C GLY A 427 -17.02 2.85 9.49
N GLY A 428 -17.99 2.73 8.58
CA GLY A 428 -18.71 1.48 8.32
C GLY A 428 -17.79 0.38 7.84
N SER A 429 -17.99 -0.84 8.37
CA SER A 429 -17.22 -2.03 8.01
C SER A 429 -17.93 -2.83 6.92
N TYR A 430 -17.20 -3.16 5.86
CA TYR A 430 -17.70 -3.91 4.70
C TYR A 430 -16.92 -5.21 4.58
N ARG A 431 -17.66 -6.30 4.71
CA ARG A 431 -17.15 -7.65 4.54
C ARG A 431 -17.24 -8.05 3.08
N ILE A 432 -16.13 -8.51 2.52
CA ILE A 432 -15.98 -8.95 1.14
C ILE A 432 -15.69 -10.45 1.18
N ALA A 433 -16.70 -11.25 0.91
CA ALA A 433 -16.57 -12.71 0.79
C ALA A 433 -16.15 -13.07 -0.63
N VAL A 434 -15.04 -13.80 -0.77
CA VAL A 434 -14.39 -14.11 -2.04
C VAL A 434 -14.63 -15.57 -2.44
N TYR A 435 -14.96 -15.82 -3.70
CA TYR A 435 -15.32 -17.16 -4.19
C TYR A 435 -14.64 -17.50 -5.53
N ASN A 436 -14.29 -18.78 -5.70
CA ASN A 436 -13.79 -19.36 -6.95
C ASN A 436 -14.62 -20.57 -7.45
N ASP A 437 -15.82 -20.76 -6.89
CA ASP A 437 -16.75 -21.77 -7.37
C ASP A 437 -17.78 -21.17 -8.36
N ASP A 438 -18.76 -21.99 -8.75
CA ASP A 438 -19.77 -21.67 -9.75
C ASP A 438 -21.06 -21.06 -9.17
N GLY A 439 -21.07 -20.61 -7.91
CA GLY A 439 -22.20 -19.93 -7.27
C GLY A 439 -22.66 -18.63 -7.96
N TRP A 440 -21.85 -18.09 -8.88
CA TRP A 440 -22.24 -16.97 -9.74
C TRP A 440 -23.26 -17.35 -10.83
N LYS A 441 -23.34 -18.64 -11.22
CA LYS A 441 -24.19 -19.12 -12.33
C LYS A 441 -25.68 -19.18 -12.00
N SER A 442 -26.04 -19.10 -10.72
CA SER A 442 -27.43 -19.24 -10.26
C SER A 442 -27.82 -18.10 -9.34
N ILE A 443 -29.12 -17.77 -9.36
CA ILE A 443 -29.74 -16.85 -8.41
C ILE A 443 -29.50 -17.41 -7.00
N ASN A 444 -29.05 -16.55 -6.09
CA ASN A 444 -28.66 -16.90 -4.73
C ASN A 444 -27.62 -18.04 -4.60
N GLY A 445 -26.89 -18.39 -5.67
CA GLY A 445 -25.96 -19.54 -5.69
C GLY A 445 -24.81 -19.46 -4.67
N GLN A 446 -24.56 -18.29 -4.08
CA GLN A 446 -23.60 -18.10 -3.00
C GLN A 446 -24.05 -18.67 -1.64
N ALA A 447 -25.36 -18.84 -1.41
CA ALA A 447 -25.90 -19.06 -0.06
C ALA A 447 -25.41 -20.36 0.60
N SER A 448 -25.07 -21.37 -0.20
CA SER A 448 -24.56 -22.67 0.25
C SER A 448 -23.06 -22.84 0.01
N ARG A 449 -22.32 -21.75 -0.26
CA ARG A 449 -20.90 -21.79 -0.63
C ARG A 449 -20.04 -21.24 0.49
N THR A 450 -18.85 -21.82 0.66
CA THR A 450 -17.84 -21.33 1.59
C THR A 450 -16.89 -20.38 0.85
N PRO A 451 -16.74 -19.13 1.30
CA PRO A 451 -15.75 -18.22 0.74
C PRO A 451 -14.34 -18.80 0.89
N ILE A 452 -13.50 -18.66 -0.14
CA ILE A 452 -12.07 -19.03 -0.08
C ILE A 452 -11.27 -18.02 0.77
N ALA A 453 -11.78 -16.80 0.89
CA ALA A 453 -11.23 -15.75 1.74
C ALA A 453 -12.35 -14.78 2.14
N THR A 454 -12.13 -14.05 3.24
CA THR A 454 -12.99 -12.95 3.66
C THR A 454 -12.11 -11.77 4.03
N HIS A 455 -12.34 -10.63 3.40
CA HIS A 455 -11.65 -9.38 3.72
C HIS A 455 -12.63 -8.40 4.35
N THR A 456 -12.10 -7.49 5.18
CA THR A 456 -12.87 -6.40 5.77
C THR A 456 -12.25 -5.09 5.34
N LYS A 457 -13.07 -4.18 4.83
CA LYS A 457 -12.64 -2.84 4.41
C LYS A 457 -13.55 -1.80 5.06
N THR A 458 -12.96 -0.66 5.41
CA THR A 458 -13.68 0.42 6.10
C THR A 458 -13.95 1.57 5.15
N LEU A 459 -15.17 2.10 5.15
CA LEU A 459 -15.47 3.39 4.52
C LEU A 459 -15.12 4.48 5.52
N SER A 460 -13.93 5.07 5.40
CA SER A 460 -13.41 6.08 6.32
C SER A 460 -14.34 7.28 6.48
N ALA A 461 -14.86 7.80 5.37
CA ALA A 461 -15.73 8.96 5.32
C ALA A 461 -16.82 8.80 4.25
N LEU A 462 -17.97 9.43 4.45
CA LEU A 462 -19.03 9.52 3.45
C LEU A 462 -18.68 10.56 2.37
N PRO A 463 -19.26 10.46 1.16
CA PRO A 463 -19.20 11.55 0.19
C PRO A 463 -19.75 12.84 0.79
N TYR A 464 -19.11 13.98 0.50
CA TYR A 464 -19.55 15.29 0.98
C TYR A 464 -20.99 15.60 0.52
N SER A 465 -21.65 16.51 1.23
CA SER A 465 -22.95 17.05 0.77
C SER A 465 -22.80 17.68 -0.61
N ALA A 466 -23.66 17.27 -1.53
CA ALA A 466 -23.71 17.84 -2.86
C ALA A 466 -24.20 19.29 -2.83
N VAL A 467 -25.07 19.68 -1.88
CA VAL A 467 -25.46 21.08 -1.69
C VAL A 467 -24.25 21.94 -1.30
N VAL A 468 -23.41 21.44 -0.39
CA VAL A 468 -22.20 22.16 0.02
C VAL A 468 -21.19 22.25 -1.12
N LEU A 469 -20.92 21.15 -1.82
CA LEU A 469 -19.98 21.18 -2.94
C LEU A 469 -20.52 21.91 -4.17
N GLY A 470 -21.83 21.84 -4.44
CA GLY A 470 -22.49 22.45 -5.59
C GLY A 470 -22.72 23.96 -5.44
N GLY A 471 -22.57 24.51 -4.23
CA GLY A 471 -22.71 25.94 -3.97
C GLY A 471 -24.09 26.50 -4.35
N THR A 472 -24.11 27.78 -4.75
CA THR A 472 -25.32 28.46 -5.24
C THR A 472 -25.57 28.26 -6.74
N GLY A 473 -24.72 27.49 -7.42
CA GLY A 473 -24.84 27.16 -8.83
C GLY A 473 -23.52 26.71 -9.45
N VAL A 474 -23.58 26.30 -10.73
CA VAL A 474 -22.44 25.72 -11.49
C VAL A 474 -21.22 26.66 -11.62
N THR A 475 -21.38 27.95 -11.32
CA THR A 475 -20.31 28.94 -11.35
C THR A 475 -19.58 29.10 -10.01
N THR A 476 -20.19 28.65 -8.91
CA THR A 476 -19.68 28.79 -7.53
C THR A 476 -19.47 27.44 -6.83
N ASP A 477 -19.64 26.32 -7.55
CA ASP A 477 -19.32 25.00 -7.02
C ASP A 477 -17.82 24.84 -6.71
N LEU A 478 -17.52 23.94 -5.77
CA LEU A 478 -16.16 23.68 -5.27
C LEU A 478 -15.39 22.70 -6.15
N PHE A 479 -16.02 22.14 -7.19
CA PHE A 479 -15.37 21.18 -8.08
C PHE A 479 -14.39 21.90 -9.00
N PRO A 480 -13.26 21.26 -9.37
CA PRO A 480 -12.44 21.75 -10.46
C PRO A 480 -13.28 21.81 -11.75
N ARG A 481 -13.25 22.93 -12.46
CA ARG A 481 -13.86 23.03 -13.78
C ARG A 481 -12.80 22.78 -14.83
N VAL A 482 -13.07 21.84 -15.74
CA VAL A 482 -12.16 21.50 -16.83
C VAL A 482 -12.55 22.30 -18.06
N SER A 483 -11.57 22.92 -18.70
CA SER A 483 -11.70 23.64 -19.96
C SER A 483 -10.80 22.99 -21.01
N THR A 484 -11.29 22.96 -22.25
CA THR A 484 -10.61 22.34 -23.39
C THR A 484 -10.31 23.35 -24.48
N SER A 485 -9.20 23.20 -25.20
CA SER A 485 -8.92 24.02 -26.39
C SER A 485 -9.78 23.65 -27.61
N LEU A 486 -10.33 22.43 -27.63
CA LEU A 486 -11.30 22.00 -28.63
C LEU A 486 -12.72 22.28 -28.14
N THR A 487 -13.63 22.66 -29.03
CA THR A 487 -15.04 22.79 -28.69
C THR A 487 -15.68 21.41 -28.48
N PRO A 488 -16.78 21.31 -27.71
CA PRO A 488 -17.50 20.05 -27.55
C PRO A 488 -17.92 19.39 -28.88
N VAL A 489 -18.24 20.18 -29.90
CA VAL A 489 -18.56 19.70 -31.25
C VAL A 489 -17.34 19.04 -31.91
N GLN A 490 -16.15 19.65 -31.78
CA GLN A 490 -14.91 19.10 -32.30
C GLN A 490 -14.53 17.79 -31.59
N ILE A 491 -14.63 17.76 -30.26
CA ILE A 491 -14.35 16.55 -29.47
C ILE A 491 -15.28 15.41 -29.88
N ALA A 492 -16.59 15.66 -29.94
CA ALA A 492 -17.57 14.66 -30.38
C ALA A 492 -17.28 14.17 -31.81
N SER A 493 -16.85 15.06 -32.72
CA SER A 493 -16.45 14.70 -34.09
C SER A 493 -15.22 13.79 -34.14
N VAL A 494 -14.20 14.07 -33.33
CA VAL A 494 -12.99 13.23 -33.21
C VAL A 494 -13.38 11.83 -32.72
N ILE A 495 -14.20 11.74 -31.68
CA ILE A 495 -14.65 10.46 -31.13
C ILE A 495 -15.44 9.67 -32.19
N ARG A 496 -16.46 10.27 -32.83
CA ARG A 496 -17.28 9.61 -33.85
C ARG A 496 -16.47 9.15 -35.06
N SER A 497 -15.49 9.94 -35.49
CA SER A 497 -14.60 9.59 -36.59
C SER A 497 -13.54 8.54 -36.20
N LYS A 498 -13.51 8.12 -34.93
CA LYS A 498 -12.49 7.23 -34.34
C LYS A 498 -11.06 7.77 -34.51
N GLY A 499 -10.93 9.08 -34.69
CA GLY A 499 -9.65 9.76 -34.85
C GLY A 499 -8.95 9.97 -33.50
N SER A 500 -7.71 10.46 -33.57
CA SER A 500 -7.00 11.01 -32.42
C SER A 500 -6.87 12.52 -32.55
N ALA A 501 -6.91 13.24 -31.44
CA ALA A 501 -6.62 14.67 -31.43
C ALA A 501 -5.85 15.06 -30.17
N THR A 502 -4.95 16.03 -30.31
CA THR A 502 -4.29 16.67 -29.17
C THR A 502 -5.01 17.97 -28.84
N GLN A 503 -5.23 18.20 -27.55
CA GLN A 503 -5.83 19.41 -27.02
C GLN A 503 -5.08 19.89 -25.78
N ALA A 504 -5.21 21.17 -25.47
CA ALA A 504 -4.84 21.67 -24.15
C ALA A 504 -6.03 21.49 -23.21
N LEU A 505 -5.75 20.96 -22.02
CA LEU A 505 -6.67 20.97 -20.89
C LEU A 505 -6.19 21.99 -19.86
N THR A 506 -7.11 22.79 -19.33
CA THR A 506 -6.87 23.63 -18.15
C THR A 506 -7.97 23.40 -17.14
N TRP A 507 -7.70 23.66 -15.86
CA TRP A 507 -8.73 23.53 -14.83
C TRP A 507 -8.59 24.55 -13.72
N THR A 508 -9.69 24.78 -13.00
CA THR A 508 -9.67 25.57 -11.76
C THR A 508 -9.22 24.74 -10.57
N ALA A 509 -8.74 25.40 -9.51
CA ALA A 509 -8.35 24.71 -8.30
C ALA A 509 -9.59 24.10 -7.64
N LEU A 510 -9.40 23.00 -6.91
CA LEU A 510 -10.41 22.48 -6.01
C LEU A 510 -10.68 23.53 -4.91
N GLY A 511 -11.96 23.78 -4.62
CA GLY A 511 -12.35 24.66 -3.51
C GLY A 511 -11.93 24.09 -2.15
N ALA A 512 -11.96 24.93 -1.10
CA ALA A 512 -11.66 24.46 0.25
C ALA A 512 -12.72 23.42 0.69
N MET A 513 -12.26 22.21 1.03
CA MET A 513 -13.16 21.15 1.49
C MET A 513 -13.69 21.46 2.90
N PRO A 514 -14.95 21.08 3.23
CA PRO A 514 -15.58 21.41 4.52
C PRO A 514 -14.83 20.91 5.75
N ASP A 515 -14.09 19.82 5.61
CA ASP A 515 -13.29 19.18 6.66
C ASP A 515 -11.80 19.55 6.59
N ALA A 516 -11.44 20.51 5.74
CA ALA A 516 -10.06 20.91 5.44
C ALA A 516 -9.16 19.76 4.93
N SER A 517 -9.76 18.65 4.45
CA SER A 517 -9.01 17.55 3.85
C SER A 517 -8.23 18.04 2.63
N LYS A 518 -6.97 17.62 2.54
CA LYS A 518 -6.14 17.85 1.37
C LYS A 518 -6.43 16.82 0.29
N PHE A 519 -6.56 17.30 -0.94
CA PHE A 519 -6.70 16.47 -2.12
C PHE A 519 -5.57 16.76 -3.08
N GLY A 520 -5.01 15.68 -3.63
CA GLY A 520 -3.93 15.68 -4.58
C GLY A 520 -4.34 14.95 -5.84
N TRP A 521 -3.41 14.80 -6.78
CA TRP A 521 -3.71 14.17 -8.06
C TRP A 521 -4.04 12.69 -7.86
N GLY A 522 -5.21 12.31 -8.37
CA GLY A 522 -5.55 10.92 -8.63
C GLY A 522 -5.06 10.57 -10.02
N ASP A 523 -5.88 10.87 -11.03
CA ASP A 523 -5.62 10.58 -12.44
C ASP A 523 -6.29 11.65 -13.32
N LEU A 524 -5.72 11.95 -14.48
CA LEU A 524 -6.39 12.64 -15.58
C LEU A 524 -6.55 11.62 -16.71
N TYR A 525 -7.77 11.23 -17.06
CA TYR A 525 -7.97 10.13 -18.00
C TYR A 525 -9.04 10.41 -19.06
N THR A 526 -8.87 9.76 -20.21
CA THR A 526 -9.89 9.65 -21.26
C THR A 526 -10.29 8.21 -21.37
N PHE A 527 -11.60 7.98 -21.40
CA PHE A 527 -12.18 6.68 -21.64
C PHE A 527 -13.13 6.79 -22.84
N ILE A 528 -12.99 5.87 -23.79
CA ILE A 528 -13.89 5.78 -24.95
C ILE A 528 -14.40 4.35 -24.99
N SER A 529 -15.71 4.17 -25.21
CA SER A 529 -16.29 2.86 -25.37
C SER A 529 -17.41 2.83 -26.40
N GLY A 530 -17.71 1.63 -26.88
CA GLY A 530 -18.71 1.45 -27.91
C GLY A 530 -18.90 0.00 -28.31
N ARG A 531 -19.80 -0.22 -29.26
CA ARG A 531 -20.09 -1.54 -29.82
C ARG A 531 -18.86 -2.08 -30.52
N SER A 532 -18.55 -3.35 -30.30
CA SER A 532 -17.50 -4.06 -31.06
C SER A 532 -18.03 -4.78 -32.30
N THR A 533 -19.30 -4.55 -32.65
CA THR A 533 -19.95 -5.14 -33.83
C THR A 533 -20.64 -4.05 -34.65
N ALA A 534 -20.84 -4.33 -35.94
CA ALA A 534 -21.60 -3.45 -36.83
C ALA A 534 -23.13 -3.54 -36.60
N THR A 535 -23.59 -4.51 -35.81
CA THR A 535 -25.02 -4.73 -35.54
C THR A 535 -25.57 -3.70 -34.55
N THR A 536 -26.89 -3.59 -34.45
CA THR A 536 -27.57 -2.76 -33.43
C THR A 536 -27.44 -3.31 -32.01
N SER A 537 -26.89 -4.51 -31.82
CA SER A 537 -26.64 -5.06 -30.48
C SER A 537 -25.66 -4.19 -29.70
N THR A 538 -26.01 -3.89 -28.45
CA THR A 538 -25.16 -3.12 -27.55
C THR A 538 -23.88 -3.87 -27.18
N TRP A 539 -23.93 -5.22 -27.12
CA TRP A 539 -22.85 -6.09 -26.66
C TRP A 539 -22.46 -7.12 -27.73
N PRO A 540 -21.20 -7.56 -27.81
CA PRO A 540 -20.06 -7.09 -27.02
C PRO A 540 -19.67 -5.63 -27.29
N GLN A 541 -18.94 -5.05 -26.33
CA GLN A 541 -18.33 -3.74 -26.46
C GLN A 541 -16.80 -3.83 -26.46
N SER A 542 -16.17 -2.75 -26.89
CA SER A 542 -14.74 -2.50 -26.76
C SER A 542 -14.55 -1.10 -26.18
N ARG A 543 -13.44 -0.89 -25.48
CA ARG A 543 -13.08 0.36 -24.83
C ARG A 543 -11.58 0.62 -24.87
N THR A 544 -11.22 1.88 -24.72
CA THR A 544 -9.85 2.29 -24.44
C THR A 544 -9.84 3.24 -23.25
N PHE A 545 -8.73 3.20 -22.51
CA PHE A 545 -8.50 4.00 -21.33
C PHE A 545 -7.07 4.51 -21.38
N VAL A 546 -6.91 5.82 -21.43
CA VAL A 546 -5.60 6.49 -21.38
C VAL A 546 -5.59 7.39 -20.16
N LEU A 547 -4.53 7.29 -19.38
CA LEU A 547 -4.33 8.11 -18.20
C LEU A 547 -3.04 8.91 -18.33
N VAL A 548 -3.04 10.07 -17.70
CA VAL A 548 -1.89 10.96 -17.55
C VAL A 548 -1.86 11.38 -16.09
N TYR A 549 -0.66 11.40 -15.51
CA TYR A 549 -0.47 11.95 -14.17
C TYR A 549 0.17 13.35 -14.25
N PRO A 550 -0.57 14.43 -13.93
CA PRO A 550 -0.01 15.77 -13.92
C PRO A 550 1.07 15.94 -12.85
N SER A 551 1.97 16.91 -13.03
CA SER A 551 2.89 17.30 -11.96
C SER A 551 2.13 17.90 -10.77
N ALA A 552 2.70 17.78 -9.56
CA ALA A 552 2.12 18.36 -8.36
C ALA A 552 1.83 19.86 -8.56
N GLY A 553 0.59 20.28 -8.27
CA GLY A 553 0.15 21.67 -8.42
C GLY A 553 -0.14 22.13 -9.86
N ALA A 554 -0.05 21.27 -10.87
CA ALA A 554 -0.38 21.63 -12.25
C ALA A 554 -1.83 22.13 -12.38
N MET A 555 -2.05 23.18 -13.18
CA MET A 555 -3.39 23.74 -13.46
C MET A 555 -3.83 23.50 -14.92
N GLY A 556 -3.13 22.60 -15.60
CA GLY A 556 -3.41 22.22 -16.98
C GLY A 556 -2.45 21.16 -17.50
N ALA A 557 -2.82 20.59 -18.64
CA ALA A 557 -2.02 19.70 -19.46
C ALA A 557 -1.99 20.28 -20.89
N PRO A 558 -0.88 20.93 -21.31
CA PRO A 558 -0.83 21.64 -22.60
C PRO A 558 -0.91 20.71 -23.81
N SER A 559 -0.55 19.44 -23.62
CA SER A 559 -0.64 18.40 -24.64
C SER A 559 -1.33 17.19 -24.02
N TYR A 560 -2.64 17.11 -24.21
CA TYR A 560 -3.48 16.01 -23.79
C TYR A 560 -4.11 15.36 -25.01
N THR A 561 -3.93 14.05 -25.17
CA THR A 561 -4.37 13.33 -26.35
C THR A 561 -5.68 12.59 -26.08
N ILE A 562 -6.69 12.87 -26.89
CA ILE A 562 -7.83 11.98 -27.10
C ILE A 562 -7.32 10.83 -27.96
N PRO A 563 -7.23 9.60 -27.44
CA PRO A 563 -6.69 8.48 -28.19
C PRO A 563 -7.61 8.09 -29.33
N ALA A 564 -7.03 7.56 -30.41
CA ALA A 564 -7.82 6.85 -31.41
C ALA A 564 -8.53 5.65 -30.75
N ALA A 565 -9.76 5.40 -31.17
CA ALA A 565 -10.50 4.23 -30.70
C ALA A 565 -9.77 2.93 -31.14
N PRO A 566 -9.77 1.87 -30.32
CA PRO A 566 -9.14 0.62 -30.68
C PRO A 566 -9.85 0.01 -31.90
N SER A 567 -9.14 -0.80 -32.68
CA SER A 567 -9.69 -1.41 -33.90
C SER A 567 -10.96 -2.23 -33.64
N ALA A 568 -11.03 -2.90 -32.49
CA ALA A 568 -12.17 -3.67 -32.04
C ALA A 568 -13.42 -2.82 -31.73
N LEU A 569 -13.28 -1.51 -31.51
CA LEU A 569 -14.41 -0.60 -31.28
C LEU A 569 -14.97 -0.14 -32.63
N VAL A 570 -16.12 -0.68 -33.04
CA VAL A 570 -16.73 -0.42 -34.36
C VAL A 570 -17.55 0.85 -34.36
N THR A 571 -18.38 1.07 -33.33
CA THR A 571 -19.16 2.31 -33.18
C THR A 571 -19.00 2.86 -31.78
N PRO A 572 -18.36 4.03 -31.62
CA PRO A 572 -18.34 4.75 -30.35
C PRO A 572 -19.75 5.09 -29.90
N THR A 573 -20.06 4.81 -28.64
CA THR A 573 -21.35 5.18 -28.02
C THR A 573 -21.16 5.99 -26.75
N TYR A 574 -19.93 6.10 -26.25
CA TYR A 574 -19.63 6.85 -25.05
C TYR A 574 -18.18 7.32 -25.05
N SER A 575 -17.95 8.51 -24.52
CA SER A 575 -16.62 8.98 -24.16
C SER A 575 -16.69 9.85 -22.91
N GLU A 576 -15.64 9.82 -22.11
CA GLU A 576 -15.45 10.73 -20.99
C GLU A 576 -14.00 11.20 -20.90
N SER A 577 -13.84 12.43 -20.47
CA SER A 577 -12.58 12.99 -19.99
C SER A 577 -12.78 13.38 -18.53
N SER A 578 -11.95 12.87 -17.65
CA SER A 578 -12.13 13.02 -16.21
C SER A 578 -10.86 13.54 -15.55
N LEU A 579 -11.04 14.53 -14.68
CA LEU A 579 -10.07 14.96 -13.69
C LEU A 579 -10.44 14.35 -12.34
N GLU A 580 -9.56 13.51 -11.81
CA GLU A 580 -9.74 12.88 -10.51
C GLU A 580 -8.75 13.42 -9.47
N LEU A 581 -9.30 13.81 -8.32
CA LEU A 581 -8.54 14.18 -7.14
C LEU A 581 -8.81 13.21 -5.99
N VAL A 582 -7.78 12.90 -5.19
CA VAL A 582 -7.85 11.93 -4.09
C VAL A 582 -7.23 12.49 -2.82
N ASN A 583 -7.83 12.19 -1.66
CA ASN A 583 -7.25 12.56 -0.36
C ASN A 583 -6.33 11.47 0.24
N ARG A 584 -6.13 10.37 -0.49
CA ARG A 584 -5.38 9.16 -0.08
C ARG A 584 -5.94 8.42 1.15
N ASN A 585 -7.05 8.87 1.72
CA ASN A 585 -7.73 8.27 2.87
C ASN A 585 -9.18 7.90 2.54
N GLY A 586 -9.45 7.49 1.31
CA GLY A 586 -10.75 6.94 0.87
C GLY A 586 -11.71 7.91 0.18
N GLY A 587 -11.44 9.22 0.19
CA GLY A 587 -12.25 10.23 -0.49
C GLY A 587 -11.76 10.56 -1.90
N ARG A 588 -12.70 10.75 -2.84
CA ARG A 588 -12.44 11.09 -4.25
C ARG A 588 -13.38 12.18 -4.74
N ILE A 589 -12.84 13.12 -5.51
CA ILE A 589 -13.59 14.17 -6.23
C ILE A 589 -13.34 14.00 -7.72
N HIS A 590 -14.41 13.87 -8.50
CA HIS A 590 -14.38 13.73 -9.95
C HIS A 590 -15.03 14.93 -10.63
N SER A 591 -14.35 15.46 -11.63
CA SER A 591 -14.92 16.40 -12.59
C SER A 591 -14.83 15.80 -13.98
N MET A 592 -15.98 15.56 -14.60
CA MET A 592 -16.08 14.79 -15.84
C MET A 592 -16.77 15.60 -16.93
N MET A 593 -16.27 15.48 -18.15
CA MET A 593 -16.98 15.84 -19.37
C MET A 593 -17.33 14.54 -20.09
N THR A 594 -18.61 14.35 -20.39
CA THR A 594 -19.15 13.10 -20.96
C THR A 594 -19.83 13.36 -22.29
N TYR A 595 -19.71 12.41 -23.21
CA TYR A 595 -20.33 12.40 -24.53
C TYR A 595 -21.11 11.09 -24.70
N GLU A 596 -22.43 11.19 -24.85
CA GLU A 596 -23.34 10.04 -24.90
C GLU A 596 -24.43 10.14 -25.98
#